data_AF-A0A7V9BD25-F1
#
_entry.id   AF-A0A7V9BD25-F1
#
_cell.length_a   1.000
_cell.length_b   1.000
_cell.length_c   1.000
_cell.angle_alpha   90.00
_cell.angle_beta   90.00
_cell.angle_gamma   90.00
#
_symmetry.space_group_name_H-M   'P 1'
#
loop_
_entity.id
_entity.type
_entity.pdbx_description
1 polymer ?
#
loop_
_entity_poly.entity_id
_entity_poly.type
_entity_poly.pdbx_seq_one_letter_code
_entity_poly.pdbx_strand_id
1 'polypeptide(L)'
;MKRRPALLVVVATTLVLVAAGCGGDENGSSGDRTDPGRWAAGFCDAITAFSTNISESGKALQGDGLPSGDDVVEAVRTAAAAAGTLADDFRELGAPDVPDGEEIQAALENAADDARETFASVEGDIGGPIEDASDVAVQAGKIAEAAQKALAGLGEATDRMQALAGGTLEDALEAASECAEIDTTSG
;
A
#
# COMPACT_ATOMS: atom_id res chain seq x y z
N MET A 1 -12.39 -0.43 41.20
CA MET A 1 -13.17 -1.53 40.58
C MET A 1 -14.55 -1.01 40.21
N LYS A 2 -14.75 -0.68 38.93
CA LYS A 2 -16.06 -0.31 38.37
C LYS A 2 -16.23 -1.15 37.11
N ARG A 3 -17.13 -2.13 37.21
CA ARG A 3 -17.53 -3.01 36.10
C ARG A 3 -18.65 -2.35 35.34
N ARG A 4 -18.60 -2.46 34.00
CA ARG A 4 -19.68 -2.73 33.02
C ARG A 4 -19.27 -2.18 31.64
N PRO A 5 -19.77 -2.72 30.53
CA PRO A 5 -20.08 -4.12 30.21
C PRO A 5 -19.43 -4.56 28.87
N ALA A 6 -19.21 -5.87 28.70
CA ALA A 6 -18.81 -6.46 27.44
C ALA A 6 -19.97 -6.34 26.43
N LEU A 7 -19.74 -5.64 25.31
CA LEU A 7 -20.62 -5.66 24.15
C LEU A 7 -19.96 -6.54 23.10
N LEU A 8 -20.54 -7.73 22.90
CA LEU A 8 -20.28 -8.62 21.78
C LEU A 8 -20.80 -7.91 20.52
N VAL A 9 -19.90 -7.39 19.68
CA VAL A 9 -20.25 -6.90 18.34
C VAL A 9 -19.98 -8.03 17.37
N VAL A 10 -21.07 -8.62 16.88
CA VAL A 10 -21.10 -9.46 15.68
C VAL A 10 -20.89 -8.51 14.50
N VAL A 11 -19.70 -8.52 13.90
CA VAL A 11 -19.44 -7.77 12.66
C VAL A 11 -19.97 -8.61 11.50
N ALA A 12 -21.14 -8.21 11.01
CA ALA A 12 -21.67 -8.66 9.73
C ALA A 12 -20.86 -8.00 8.61
N THR A 13 -20.29 -8.82 7.74
CA THR A 13 -19.62 -8.44 6.51
C THR A 13 -20.57 -7.69 5.58
N THR A 14 -20.39 -6.38 5.47
CA THR A 14 -20.81 -5.61 4.30
C THR A 14 -19.56 -5.10 3.61
N LEU A 15 -19.14 -5.84 2.57
CA LEU A 15 -18.30 -5.29 1.50
C LEU A 15 -19.05 -4.12 0.88
N VAL A 16 -18.71 -2.91 1.28
CA VAL A 16 -18.97 -1.72 0.48
C VAL A 16 -17.73 -1.53 -0.36
N LEU A 17 -17.82 -1.91 -1.65
CA LEU A 17 -16.95 -1.34 -2.66
C LEU A 17 -17.18 0.16 -2.64
N VAL A 18 -16.31 0.91 -1.99
CA VAL A 18 -16.23 2.35 -2.18
C VAL A 18 -15.60 2.53 -3.55
N ALA A 19 -16.45 2.77 -4.54
CA ALA A 19 -16.00 3.44 -5.74
C ALA A 19 -15.32 4.74 -5.28
N ALA A 20 -14.06 4.92 -5.67
CA ALA A 20 -13.38 6.20 -5.63
C ALA A 20 -14.34 7.28 -6.20
N GLY A 21 -14.81 8.17 -5.32
CA GLY A 21 -15.65 9.30 -5.69
C GLY A 21 -16.85 9.56 -4.77
N CYS A 22 -16.81 10.74 -4.11
CA CYS A 22 -17.91 11.63 -3.65
C CYS A 22 -18.02 11.80 -2.10
N GLY A 23 -17.93 13.00 -1.51
CA GLY A 23 -17.86 14.34 -2.10
C GLY A 23 -17.97 15.54 -1.13
N GLY A 24 -18.07 16.74 -1.76
CA GLY A 24 -18.44 18.07 -1.24
C GLY A 24 -17.31 18.84 -0.52
N ASP A 25 -16.94 20.10 -0.80
CA ASP A 25 -17.56 21.22 -1.52
C ASP A 25 -16.49 22.14 -2.14
N GLU A 26 -16.95 22.89 -3.15
CA GLU A 26 -16.24 23.85 -4.00
C GLU A 26 -15.69 25.06 -3.22
N ASN A 27 -14.47 25.51 -3.53
CA ASN A 27 -14.13 26.92 -3.87
C ASN A 27 -12.63 27.23 -3.64
N GLY A 28 -11.84 27.29 -4.73
CA GLY A 28 -10.68 28.18 -4.80
C GLY A 28 -9.41 27.58 -5.39
N SER A 29 -9.13 27.90 -6.66
CA SER A 29 -7.78 27.81 -7.23
C SER A 29 -6.75 28.50 -6.33
N SER A 30 -5.77 27.73 -5.82
CA SER A 30 -4.36 28.11 -5.65
C SER A 30 -3.57 26.91 -5.08
N GLY A 31 -3.03 26.05 -5.96
CA GLY A 31 -2.11 24.96 -5.63
C GLY A 31 -2.77 23.81 -4.87
N ASP A 32 -3.05 22.69 -5.55
CA ASP A 32 -3.83 21.55 -5.07
C ASP A 32 -3.21 20.88 -3.82
N ARG A 33 -3.55 21.41 -2.64
CA ARG A 33 -3.23 20.79 -1.34
C ARG A 33 -4.48 20.20 -0.73
N THR A 34 -4.35 18.98 -0.25
CA THR A 34 -5.41 18.16 0.35
C THR A 34 -5.42 18.39 1.86
N ASP A 35 -6.62 18.56 2.43
CA ASP A 35 -6.81 18.61 3.88
C ASP A 35 -6.09 17.43 4.58
N PRO A 36 -5.30 17.66 5.65
CA PRO A 36 -4.51 16.60 6.28
C PRO A 36 -5.32 15.38 6.74
N GLY A 37 -6.55 15.57 7.20
CA GLY A 37 -7.44 14.47 7.61
C GLY A 37 -7.89 13.63 6.42
N ARG A 38 -8.33 14.28 5.34
CA ARG A 38 -8.67 13.60 4.08
C ARG A 38 -7.47 12.91 3.46
N TRP A 39 -6.31 13.56 3.52
CA TRP A 39 -5.06 13.01 3.02
C TRP A 39 -4.66 11.74 3.78
N ALA A 40 -4.70 11.79 5.12
CA ALA A 40 -4.34 10.65 5.97
C ALA A 40 -5.22 9.41 5.71
N ALA A 41 -6.54 9.61 5.56
CA ALA A 41 -7.45 8.52 5.22
C ALA A 41 -7.09 7.87 3.87
N GLY A 42 -6.89 8.67 2.81
CA GLY A 42 -6.52 8.17 1.49
C GLY A 42 -5.14 7.51 1.45
N PHE A 43 -4.18 8.04 2.20
CA PHE A 43 -2.86 7.42 2.36
C PHE A 43 -2.97 6.02 2.98
N CYS A 44 -3.75 5.87 4.04
CA CYS A 44 -3.93 4.58 4.72
C CYS A 44 -4.74 3.58 3.89
N ASP A 45 -5.75 4.03 3.14
CA ASP A 45 -6.47 3.19 2.18
C ASP A 45 -5.52 2.64 1.10
N ALA A 46 -4.69 3.50 0.51
CA ALA A 46 -3.76 3.13 -0.56
C ALA A 46 -2.70 2.12 -0.06
N ILE A 47 -2.09 2.39 1.10
CA ILE A 47 -1.12 1.47 1.71
C ILE A 47 -1.77 0.14 2.10
N THR A 48 -2.98 0.15 2.65
CA THR A 48 -3.71 -1.07 3.03
C THR A 48 -4.05 -1.91 1.81
N ALA A 49 -4.52 -1.27 0.73
CA ALA A 49 -4.81 -1.93 -0.54
C ALA A 49 -3.55 -2.57 -1.14
N PHE A 50 -2.43 -1.82 -1.17
CA PHE A 50 -1.15 -2.34 -1.65
C PHE A 50 -0.67 -3.55 -0.82
N SER A 51 -0.64 -3.40 0.51
CA SER A 51 -0.23 -4.46 1.44
C SER A 51 -1.08 -5.73 1.30
N THR A 52 -2.40 -5.56 1.15
CA THR A 52 -3.34 -6.66 0.92
C THR A 52 -3.01 -7.41 -0.37
N ASN A 53 -2.83 -6.69 -1.48
CA ASN A 53 -2.50 -7.30 -2.78
C ASN A 53 -1.17 -8.05 -2.75
N ILE A 54 -0.13 -7.50 -2.10
CA ILE A 54 1.16 -8.17 -1.93
C ILE A 54 1.04 -9.41 -1.04
N SER A 55 0.29 -9.32 0.06
CA SER A 55 0.04 -10.46 0.96
C SER A 55 -0.70 -11.59 0.26
N GLU A 56 -1.76 -11.28 -0.50
CA GLU A 56 -2.53 -12.26 -1.27
C GLU A 56 -1.69 -12.92 -2.36
N SER A 57 -0.89 -12.12 -3.08
CA SER A 57 0.07 -12.64 -4.07
C SER A 57 1.09 -13.58 -3.41
N GLY A 58 1.62 -13.22 -2.25
CA GLY A 58 2.54 -14.06 -1.48
C GLY A 58 1.90 -15.36 -0.99
N LYS A 59 0.64 -15.32 -0.54
CA LYS A 59 -0.12 -16.52 -0.12
C LYS A 59 -0.36 -17.49 -1.29
N ALA A 60 -0.61 -16.97 -2.49
CA ALA A 60 -0.75 -17.80 -3.69
C ALA A 60 0.52 -18.62 -3.97
N LEU A 61 1.70 -18.06 -3.66
CA LEU A 61 2.98 -18.75 -3.80
C LEU A 61 3.31 -19.73 -2.66
N GLN A 62 2.59 -19.67 -1.54
CA GLN A 62 2.81 -20.46 -0.32
C GLN A 62 1.76 -21.54 -0.06
N GLY A 63 0.84 -21.79 -0.99
CA GLY A 63 -0.24 -22.78 -0.84
C GLY A 63 0.24 -24.23 -0.65
N ASP A 64 -0.70 -25.17 -0.53
CA ASP A 64 -0.42 -26.61 -0.37
C ASP A 64 0.19 -27.21 -1.66
N GLY A 65 1.47 -26.93 -1.93
CA GLY A 65 2.20 -27.42 -3.09
C GLY A 65 3.32 -26.49 -3.54
N LEU A 66 4.13 -26.93 -4.52
CA LEU A 66 5.00 -26.02 -5.26
C LEU A 66 4.12 -25.18 -6.20
N PRO A 67 4.26 -23.84 -6.23
CA PRO A 67 3.55 -23.01 -7.19
C PRO A 67 3.96 -23.38 -8.61
N SER A 68 3.06 -23.16 -9.57
CA SER A 68 3.41 -23.31 -10.98
C SER A 68 4.27 -22.13 -11.45
N GLY A 69 4.95 -22.29 -12.59
CA GLY A 69 5.67 -21.19 -13.23
C GLY A 69 4.76 -20.01 -13.57
N ASP A 70 3.53 -20.28 -13.98
CA ASP A 70 2.52 -19.26 -14.26
C ASP A 70 2.11 -18.51 -12.98
N ASP A 71 1.98 -19.20 -11.84
CA ASP A 71 1.65 -18.54 -10.56
C ASP A 71 2.74 -17.55 -10.14
N VAL A 72 4.02 -17.89 -10.38
CA VAL A 72 5.17 -17.00 -10.10
C VAL A 72 5.14 -15.76 -11.00
N VAL A 73 4.87 -15.94 -12.30
CA VAL A 73 4.77 -14.83 -13.26
C VAL A 73 3.57 -13.92 -12.93
N GLU A 74 2.42 -14.49 -12.59
CA GLU A 74 1.24 -13.71 -12.22
C GLU A 74 1.43 -12.99 -10.88
N ALA A 75 2.12 -13.59 -9.92
CA ALA A 75 2.42 -12.95 -8.64
C ALA A 75 3.30 -11.70 -8.82
N VAL A 76 4.36 -11.76 -9.65
CA VAL A 76 5.21 -10.58 -9.89
C VAL A 76 4.47 -9.50 -10.68
N ARG A 77 3.63 -9.87 -11.65
CA ARG A 77 2.78 -8.93 -12.39
C ARG A 77 1.79 -8.22 -11.50
N THR A 78 1.13 -8.98 -10.62
CA THR A 78 0.17 -8.44 -9.65
C THR A 78 0.89 -7.48 -8.70
N ALA A 79 2.09 -7.82 -8.22
CA ALA A 79 2.88 -6.92 -7.38
C ALA A 79 3.30 -5.64 -8.12
N ALA A 80 3.74 -5.74 -9.37
CA ALA A 80 4.09 -4.56 -10.20
C ALA A 80 2.87 -3.67 -10.45
N ALA A 81 1.71 -4.27 -10.75
CA ALA A 81 0.46 -3.55 -10.95
C ALA A 81 -0.05 -2.88 -9.67
N ALA A 82 0.07 -3.56 -8.52
CA ALA A 82 -0.28 -3.00 -7.22
C ALA A 82 0.61 -1.80 -6.86
N ALA A 83 1.93 -1.88 -7.11
CA ALA A 83 2.85 -0.77 -6.90
C ALA A 83 2.55 0.41 -7.85
N GLY A 84 2.19 0.13 -9.10
CA GLY A 84 1.74 1.16 -10.04
C GLY A 84 0.45 1.85 -9.60
N THR A 85 -0.52 1.07 -9.11
CA THR A 85 -1.77 1.62 -8.54
C THR A 85 -1.47 2.49 -7.33
N LEU A 86 -0.57 2.06 -6.43
CA LEU A 86 -0.15 2.85 -5.28
C LEU A 86 0.47 4.21 -5.68
N ALA A 87 1.30 4.23 -6.72
CA ALA A 87 1.90 5.47 -7.24
C ALA A 87 0.82 6.41 -7.81
N ASP A 88 -0.15 5.86 -8.53
CA ASP A 88 -1.28 6.63 -9.07
C ASP A 88 -2.20 7.15 -7.95
N ASP A 89 -2.46 6.34 -6.91
CA ASP A 89 -3.24 6.71 -5.74
C ASP A 89 -2.59 7.89 -4.98
N PHE A 90 -1.26 7.84 -4.76
CA PHE A 90 -0.53 8.95 -4.14
C PHE A 90 -0.57 10.22 -4.99
N ARG A 91 -0.52 10.09 -6.31
CA ARG A 91 -0.63 11.23 -7.22
C ARG A 91 -2.02 11.85 -7.23
N GLU A 92 -3.06 11.01 -7.20
CA GLU A 92 -4.45 11.46 -7.13
C GLU A 92 -4.77 12.11 -5.77
N LEU A 93 -4.17 11.60 -4.69
CA LEU A 93 -4.33 12.14 -3.34
C LEU A 93 -3.76 13.56 -3.20
N GLY A 94 -2.72 13.89 -3.96
CA GLY A 94 -2.05 15.19 -3.94
C GLY A 94 -1.23 15.45 -2.67
N ALA A 95 -0.72 16.67 -2.55
CA ALA A 95 0.11 17.07 -1.42
C ALA A 95 -0.77 17.36 -0.19
N PRO A 96 -0.43 16.88 1.03
CA PRO A 96 -1.14 17.32 2.23
C PRO A 96 -0.91 18.81 2.47
N ASP A 97 -1.89 19.51 3.04
CA ASP A 97 -1.77 20.93 3.41
C ASP A 97 -0.95 21.12 4.70
N VAL A 98 0.34 20.80 4.59
CA VAL A 98 1.37 20.97 5.60
C VAL A 98 2.59 21.65 4.95
N PRO A 99 3.49 22.29 5.73
CA PRO A 99 4.61 23.05 5.19
C PRO A 99 5.46 22.30 4.13
N ASP A 100 5.65 21.00 4.33
CA ASP A 100 6.47 20.13 3.48
C ASP A 100 5.64 19.15 2.62
N GLY A 101 4.36 19.46 2.36
CA GLY A 101 3.42 18.56 1.68
C GLY A 101 3.85 18.11 0.29
N GLU A 102 4.42 19.00 -0.52
CA GLU A 102 4.91 18.65 -1.87
C GLU A 102 6.10 17.69 -1.81
N GLU A 103 6.97 17.82 -0.80
CA GLU A 103 8.10 16.90 -0.59
C GLU A 103 7.61 15.53 -0.11
N ILE A 104 6.59 15.51 0.75
CA ILE A 104 5.94 14.28 1.21
C ILE A 104 5.34 13.51 0.03
N GLN A 105 4.55 14.20 -0.81
CA GLN A 105 3.94 13.58 -2.00
C GLN A 105 5.02 13.02 -2.92
N ALA A 106 6.04 13.81 -3.25
CA ALA A 106 7.12 13.37 -4.12
C ALA A 106 7.89 12.16 -3.54
N ALA A 107 8.15 12.13 -2.24
CA ALA A 107 8.84 11.00 -1.62
C ALA A 107 8.02 9.69 -1.73
N LEU A 108 6.71 9.77 -1.51
CA LEU A 108 5.80 8.62 -1.58
C LEU A 108 5.60 8.13 -3.02
N GLU A 109 5.37 9.05 -3.97
CA GLU A 109 5.26 8.70 -5.39
C GLU A 109 6.54 8.02 -5.90
N ASN A 110 7.71 8.58 -5.60
CA ASN A 110 8.98 7.99 -6.01
C ASN A 110 9.20 6.60 -5.39
N ALA A 111 8.85 6.40 -4.12
CA ALA A 111 8.98 5.10 -3.49
C ALA A 111 8.05 4.04 -4.11
N ALA A 112 6.83 4.42 -4.48
CA ALA A 112 5.90 3.54 -5.18
C ALA A 112 6.34 3.23 -6.62
N ASP A 113 6.87 4.22 -7.35
CA ASP A 113 7.45 4.01 -8.68
C ASP A 113 8.71 3.12 -8.61
N ASP A 114 9.61 3.33 -7.64
CA ASP A 114 10.79 2.48 -7.41
C ASP A 114 10.39 1.02 -7.10
N ALA A 115 9.31 0.84 -6.32
CA ALA A 115 8.75 -0.48 -6.04
C ALA A 115 8.23 -1.15 -7.32
N ARG A 116 7.48 -0.40 -8.15
CA ARG A 116 6.99 -0.87 -9.44
C ARG A 116 8.14 -1.26 -10.37
N GLU A 117 9.16 -0.43 -10.50
CA GLU A 117 10.34 -0.73 -11.31
C GLU A 117 11.08 -1.97 -10.81
N THR A 118 11.19 -2.12 -9.48
CA THR A 118 11.80 -3.30 -8.86
C THR A 118 11.06 -4.58 -9.26
N PHE A 119 9.72 -4.60 -9.20
CA PHE A 119 8.94 -5.77 -9.64
C PHE A 119 8.99 -5.98 -11.15
N ALA A 120 8.93 -4.91 -11.95
CA ALA A 120 9.04 -5.00 -13.41
C ALA A 120 10.40 -5.56 -13.86
N SER A 121 11.48 -5.22 -13.15
CA SER A 121 12.80 -5.80 -13.38
C SER A 121 12.81 -7.30 -13.10
N VAL A 122 12.18 -7.76 -12.02
CA VAL A 122 12.06 -9.20 -11.72
C VAL A 122 11.21 -9.91 -12.77
N GLU A 123 10.12 -9.31 -13.22
CA GLU A 123 9.31 -9.85 -14.33
C GLU A 123 10.16 -10.00 -15.60
N GLY A 124 10.96 -8.98 -15.94
CA GLY A 124 11.89 -9.01 -17.07
C GLY A 124 12.95 -10.11 -16.94
N ASP A 125 13.47 -10.34 -15.73
CA ASP A 125 14.47 -11.37 -15.43
C ASP A 125 13.89 -12.80 -15.46
N ILE A 126 12.60 -12.97 -15.19
CA ILE A 126 11.91 -14.26 -15.32
C ILE A 126 11.78 -14.62 -16.82
N GLY A 127 11.63 -13.62 -17.69
CA GLY A 127 11.84 -13.78 -19.14
C GLY A 127 10.84 -14.67 -19.88
N GLY A 128 9.80 -15.19 -19.22
CA GLY A 128 8.77 -16.02 -19.83
C GLY A 128 8.25 -17.13 -18.90
N PRO A 129 7.52 -18.12 -19.46
CA PRO A 129 7.02 -19.27 -18.70
C PRO A 129 8.16 -20.04 -18.05
N ILE A 130 7.99 -20.40 -16.77
CA ILE A 130 8.97 -21.21 -16.04
C ILE A 130 8.57 -22.68 -16.20
N GLU A 131 9.37 -23.44 -16.96
CA GLU A 131 9.08 -24.85 -17.26
C GLU A 131 9.64 -25.82 -16.20
N ASP A 132 10.67 -25.41 -15.45
CA ASP A 132 11.38 -26.24 -14.47
C ASP A 132 11.00 -25.90 -13.01
N ALA A 133 10.63 -26.92 -12.23
CA ALA A 133 10.20 -26.76 -10.84
C ALA A 133 11.29 -26.22 -9.88
N SER A 134 12.58 -26.45 -10.20
CA SER A 134 13.69 -25.86 -9.43
C SER A 134 13.81 -24.35 -9.65
N ASP A 135 13.41 -23.87 -10.82
CA ASP A 135 13.51 -22.47 -11.19
C ASP A 135 12.37 -21.67 -10.56
N VAL A 136 11.19 -22.29 -10.38
CA VAL A 136 10.07 -21.70 -9.63
C VAL A 136 10.51 -21.21 -8.26
N ALA A 137 11.19 -22.05 -7.47
CA ALA A 137 11.62 -21.68 -6.11
C ALA A 137 12.64 -20.53 -6.10
N VAL A 138 13.55 -20.51 -7.08
CA VAL A 138 14.54 -19.44 -7.23
C VAL A 138 13.86 -18.12 -7.59
N GLN A 139 12.93 -18.14 -8.55
CA GLN A 139 12.22 -16.94 -8.99
C GLN A 139 11.25 -16.42 -7.93
N ALA A 140 10.56 -17.30 -7.20
CA ALA A 140 9.76 -16.93 -6.04
C ALA A 140 10.61 -16.22 -4.96
N GLY A 141 11.85 -16.68 -4.75
CA GLY A 141 12.82 -16.01 -3.89
C GLY A 141 13.12 -14.57 -4.33
N LYS A 142 13.33 -14.34 -5.63
CA LYS A 142 13.54 -12.97 -6.16
C LYS A 142 12.33 -12.07 -5.99
N ILE A 143 11.12 -12.60 -6.14
CA ILE A 143 9.88 -11.83 -5.89
C ILE A 143 9.81 -11.43 -4.43
N ALA A 144 10.13 -12.34 -3.50
CA ALA A 144 10.16 -12.04 -2.08
C ALA A 144 11.22 -10.96 -1.74
N GLU A 145 12.41 -11.04 -2.33
CA GLU A 145 13.45 -10.01 -2.18
C GLU A 145 13.00 -8.65 -2.75
N ALA A 146 12.37 -8.63 -3.93
CA ALA A 146 11.79 -7.43 -4.53
C ALA A 146 10.70 -6.83 -3.63
N ALA A 147 9.82 -7.65 -3.08
CA ALA A 147 8.79 -7.21 -2.15
C ALA A 147 9.39 -6.62 -0.87
N GLN A 148 10.42 -7.25 -0.30
CA GLN A 148 11.14 -6.71 0.86
C GLN A 148 11.78 -5.37 0.55
N LYS A 149 12.41 -5.22 -0.63
CA LYS A 149 13.02 -3.95 -1.06
C LYS A 149 11.97 -2.86 -1.27
N ALA A 150 10.86 -3.18 -1.93
CA ALA A 150 9.73 -2.27 -2.12
C ALA A 150 9.15 -1.79 -0.78
N LEU A 151 8.91 -2.71 0.15
CA LEU A 151 8.42 -2.40 1.49
C LEU A 151 9.41 -1.55 2.29
N ALA A 152 10.72 -1.83 2.16
CA ALA A 152 11.74 -1.02 2.80
C ALA A 152 11.75 0.42 2.26
N GLY A 153 11.68 0.61 0.93
CA GLY A 153 11.62 1.93 0.32
C GLY A 153 10.37 2.72 0.71
N LEU A 154 9.20 2.06 0.74
CA LEU A 154 7.96 2.67 1.24
C LEU A 154 8.04 3.01 2.74
N GLY A 155 8.70 2.16 3.54
CA GLY A 155 8.98 2.44 4.95
C GLY A 155 9.86 3.67 5.13
N GLU A 156 10.95 3.78 4.38
CA GLU A 156 11.85 4.95 4.41
C GLU A 156 11.12 6.23 3.98
N ALA A 157 10.26 6.17 2.96
CA ALA A 157 9.45 7.30 2.53
C ALA A 157 8.41 7.70 3.60
N THR A 158 7.81 6.74 4.28
CA THR A 158 6.89 6.96 5.40
C THR A 158 7.61 7.60 6.60
N ASP A 159 8.81 7.11 6.95
CA ASP A 159 9.63 7.70 8.01
C ASP A 159 10.03 9.14 7.67
N ARG A 160 10.40 9.40 6.40
CA ARG A 160 10.68 10.75 5.90
C ARG A 160 9.44 11.63 6.00
N MET A 161 8.28 11.12 5.61
CA MET A 161 7.02 11.83 5.75
C MET A 161 6.76 12.22 7.20
N GLN A 162 6.88 11.30 8.16
CA GLN A 162 6.68 11.60 9.59
C GLN A 162 7.64 12.69 10.08
N ALA A 163 8.89 12.69 9.61
CA ALA A 163 9.87 13.72 9.96
C ALA A 163 9.54 15.12 9.39
N LEU A 164 8.85 15.18 8.24
CA LEU A 164 8.49 16.43 7.53
C LEU A 164 7.11 16.97 7.92
N ALA A 165 6.19 16.08 8.21
CA ALA A 165 4.79 16.33 8.53
C ALA A 165 4.57 17.24 9.76
N GLY A 166 5.36 17.02 10.80
CA GLY A 166 5.09 17.52 12.14
C GLY A 166 3.73 17.06 12.69
N GLY A 167 3.34 17.62 13.84
CA GLY A 167 2.22 17.11 14.64
C GLY A 167 0.85 17.08 13.95
N THR A 168 0.59 17.96 12.97
CA THR A 168 -0.72 18.02 12.32
C THR A 168 -1.03 16.81 11.45
N LEU A 169 -0.04 16.26 10.72
CA LEU A 169 -0.26 15.02 9.97
C LEU A 169 -0.23 13.81 10.88
N GLU A 170 0.62 13.83 11.92
CA GLU A 170 0.67 12.77 12.93
C GLU A 170 -0.70 12.61 13.60
N ASP A 171 -1.30 13.71 14.06
CA ASP A 171 -2.65 13.72 14.65
C ASP A 171 -3.71 13.22 13.64
N ALA A 172 -3.57 13.56 12.36
CA ALA A 172 -4.49 13.15 11.31
C ALA A 172 -4.39 11.64 11.01
N LEU A 173 -3.18 11.09 10.96
CA LEU A 173 -2.91 9.66 10.80
C LEU A 173 -3.40 8.86 12.01
N GLU A 174 -3.21 9.37 13.23
CA GLU A 174 -3.73 8.74 14.45
C GLU A 174 -5.26 8.77 14.53
N ALA A 175 -5.90 9.81 13.99
CA ALA A 175 -7.35 9.96 13.99
C ALA A 175 -8.04 9.16 12.88
N ALA A 176 -7.33 8.82 11.80
CA ALA A 176 -7.87 8.06 10.69
C ALA A 176 -8.09 6.58 11.08
N SER A 177 -9.36 6.17 11.09
CA SER A 177 -9.77 4.78 11.39
C SER A 177 -9.17 3.76 10.44
N GLU A 178 -8.96 4.18 9.20
CA GLU A 178 -8.37 3.43 8.09
C GLU A 178 -6.91 3.05 8.42
N CYS A 179 -6.19 3.92 9.14
CA CYS A 179 -4.84 3.63 9.64
C CYS A 179 -4.86 2.66 10.84
N ALA A 180 -5.94 2.64 11.62
CA ALA A 180 -6.06 1.77 12.79
C ALA A 180 -6.19 0.28 12.40
N GLU A 181 -6.70 -0.03 11.20
CA GLU A 181 -6.76 -1.41 10.69
C GLU A 181 -5.37 -1.99 10.41
N ILE A 182 -4.41 -1.14 10.06
CA ILE A 182 -3.01 -1.51 9.81
C ILE A 182 -2.33 -2.01 11.11
N ASP A 183 -2.57 -1.35 12.24
CA ASP A 183 -2.00 -1.72 13.55
C ASP A 183 -2.55 -3.07 14.05
N THR A 184 -3.84 -3.33 13.82
CA THR A 184 -4.50 -4.56 14.32
C THR A 184 -4.20 -5.83 13.52
N THR A 185 -3.67 -5.73 12.30
CA THR A 185 -3.35 -6.87 11.44
C THR A 185 -1.99 -7.52 11.77
N SER A 186 -1.20 -6.93 12.68
CA SER A 186 0.09 -7.48 13.15
C SER A 186 -0.03 -8.45 14.36
N GLY A 187 -1.24 -8.95 14.65
CA GLY A 187 -1.52 -9.84 15.80
C GLY A 187 -1.58 -11.33 15.47
#